data_AF-A0A925HUF4-F1
#
_entry.id   AF-A0A925HUF4-F1
#
_cell.length_a   1.000
_cell.length_b   1.000
_cell.length_c   1.000
_cell.angle_alpha   90.00
_cell.angle_beta   90.00
_cell.angle_gamma   90.00
#
_symmetry.space_group_name_H-M   'P 1'
#
loop_
_entity.id
_entity.type
_entity.pdbx_description
1 polymer ?
#
loop_
_entity_poly.entity_id
_entity_poly.type
_entity_poly.pdbx_seq_one_letter_code
_entity_poly.pdbx_strand_id
1 'polypeptide(L)'
;MMNTSPYILYSDGNGNIFEDITMFAVGRSGWDAMPVPPEDWILLPEGGSLYELPGRRGIGIDAITGDMRLCEKGWAVAAFIPPAHTGLFLSAYETTRDAPLLPLFCYTAAGWYDGKFYVPAVRIEEDIRQECAGYDQVQINAGTQNLLKAYPHNRLIKHLMENCCQTYNCPAARNFSLGRWECPVPSSPACNANCIGCISFQPQEESIVSTQDRLTFKPTAEEIIEFTVPHLESAPYPIVSFGQGCEGEPLLMWETIADAIREIRKHTTKGSININTNGSKPAAVRALCEAGLNSIRVSTNSARKNIYESYYRPNNYQFEDLAESIKVVRGYGGWASINYFVFPGMTDSIEEYEALRKFIRETDVNMIQWRNFNIDPDWYLEKIDVAETGECMGVKQLMELIQEEFPNLKYGYFNPPIERMRNYEADFAH
;
A
#
# COMPACT_ATOMS: atom_id res chain seq x y z
N MET A 1 3.22 -14.74 -25.64
CA MET A 1 2.46 -15.26 -24.49
C MET A 1 3.16 -16.52 -24.02
N MET A 2 3.34 -16.68 -22.71
CA MET A 2 3.88 -17.93 -22.15
C MET A 2 2.88 -19.05 -22.40
N ASN A 3 3.33 -20.18 -22.92
CA ASN A 3 2.47 -21.35 -23.16
C ASN A 3 2.48 -22.35 -21.99
N THR A 4 3.36 -22.14 -21.01
CA THR A 4 3.57 -22.99 -19.85
C THR A 4 3.86 -22.11 -18.64
N SER A 5 3.43 -22.53 -17.45
CA SER A 5 3.78 -21.86 -16.20
C SER A 5 5.30 -21.82 -15.99
N PRO A 6 5.84 -20.78 -15.31
CA PRO A 6 7.25 -20.74 -14.95
C PRO A 6 7.64 -21.90 -14.02
N TYR A 7 8.93 -22.19 -13.91
CA TYR A 7 9.45 -23.14 -12.92
C TYR A 7 9.44 -22.54 -11.53
N ILE A 8 9.22 -23.39 -10.52
CA ILE A 8 9.28 -22.97 -9.12
C ILE A 8 10.70 -22.54 -8.74
N LEU A 9 10.78 -21.54 -7.87
CA LEU A 9 12.04 -21.04 -7.31
C LEU A 9 12.27 -21.60 -5.90
N TYR A 10 13.53 -21.83 -5.54
CA TYR A 10 13.95 -22.16 -4.18
C TYR A 10 15.22 -21.42 -3.79
N SER A 11 15.37 -21.11 -2.50
CA SER A 11 16.59 -20.57 -1.90
C SER A 11 17.40 -21.67 -1.21
N ASP A 12 18.72 -21.57 -1.29
CA ASP A 12 19.65 -22.45 -0.56
C ASP A 12 19.88 -22.02 0.91
N GLY A 13 19.30 -20.90 1.35
CA GLY A 13 19.51 -20.35 2.69
C GLY A 13 20.78 -19.51 2.84
N ASN A 14 21.55 -19.33 1.77
CA ASN A 14 22.79 -18.53 1.73
C ASN A 14 22.64 -17.30 0.81
N GLY A 15 21.40 -16.94 0.47
CA GLY A 15 21.09 -15.80 -0.41
C GLY A 15 21.11 -16.13 -1.90
N ASN A 16 21.27 -17.40 -2.30
CA ASN A 16 21.19 -17.79 -3.72
C ASN A 16 19.80 -18.37 -4.02
N ILE A 17 19.25 -17.99 -5.17
CA ILE A 17 17.95 -18.46 -5.66
C ILE A 17 18.17 -19.26 -6.95
N PHE A 18 17.51 -20.41 -7.03
CA PHE A 18 17.59 -21.34 -8.15
C PHE A 18 16.19 -21.77 -8.59
N GLU A 19 16.05 -22.19 -9.84
CA GLU A 19 14.86 -22.86 -10.33
C GLU A 19 14.90 -24.39 -10.12
N ASP A 20 13.75 -24.99 -9.85
CA ASP A 20 13.57 -26.42 -9.98
C ASP A 20 12.81 -26.75 -11.28
N ILE A 21 13.56 -27.13 -12.32
CA ILE A 21 12.99 -27.49 -13.63
C ILE A 21 12.10 -28.73 -13.63
N THR A 22 12.01 -29.45 -12.50
CA THR A 22 11.11 -30.61 -12.35
C THR A 22 9.71 -30.20 -11.89
N MET A 23 9.47 -28.92 -11.59
CA MET A 23 8.22 -28.43 -11.04
C MET A 23 7.83 -27.05 -11.57
N PHE A 24 6.55 -26.86 -11.85
CA PHE A 24 5.99 -25.55 -12.17
C PHE A 24 5.56 -24.80 -10.91
N ALA A 25 5.77 -23.47 -10.93
CA ALA A 25 5.32 -22.56 -9.91
C ALA A 25 3.79 -22.50 -9.88
N VAL A 26 3.25 -22.39 -8.66
CA VAL A 26 1.83 -22.19 -8.40
C VAL A 26 1.62 -20.98 -7.52
N GLY A 27 0.37 -20.54 -7.42
CA GLY A 27 -0.06 -19.45 -6.58
C GLY A 27 -0.79 -19.99 -5.36
N ARG A 28 -1.00 -19.11 -4.38
CA ARG A 28 -1.80 -19.37 -3.20
C ARG A 28 -2.88 -18.31 -3.06
N SER A 29 -4.09 -18.77 -2.75
CA SER A 29 -5.24 -17.95 -2.37
C SER A 29 -5.74 -18.43 -1.02
N GLY A 30 -5.65 -17.58 0.01
CA GLY A 30 -6.04 -17.96 1.37
C GLY A 30 -5.14 -19.07 1.91
N TRP A 31 -5.70 -20.25 2.14
CA TRP A 31 -4.96 -21.44 2.55
C TRP A 31 -4.62 -22.38 1.39
N ASP A 32 -5.22 -22.18 0.22
CA ASP A 32 -5.18 -23.15 -0.87
C ASP A 32 -4.12 -22.79 -1.91
N ALA A 33 -3.32 -23.79 -2.30
CA ALA A 33 -2.40 -23.71 -3.44
C ALA A 33 -3.14 -24.10 -4.73
N MET A 34 -2.91 -23.34 -5.81
CA MET A 34 -3.61 -23.55 -7.08
C MET A 34 -2.77 -23.12 -8.29
N PRO A 35 -3.00 -23.74 -9.47
CA PRO A 35 -2.34 -23.31 -10.69
C PRO A 35 -2.61 -21.83 -11.00
N VAL A 36 -1.59 -21.13 -11.48
CA VAL A 36 -1.74 -19.75 -11.98
C VAL A 36 -1.93 -19.78 -13.48
N PRO A 37 -2.94 -19.09 -14.04
CA PRO A 37 -3.12 -18.97 -15.49
C PRO A 37 -1.86 -18.39 -16.18
N PRO A 38 -1.39 -18.98 -17.30
CA PRO A 38 -0.20 -18.49 -18.01
C PRO A 38 -0.24 -17.01 -18.40
N GLU A 39 -1.42 -16.46 -18.66
CA GLU A 39 -1.67 -15.07 -19.02
C GLU A 39 -1.51 -14.07 -17.87
N ASP A 40 -1.53 -14.54 -16.62
CA ASP A 40 -1.41 -13.68 -15.44
C ASP A 40 0.05 -13.44 -15.03
N TRP A 41 0.98 -14.24 -15.57
CA TRP A 41 2.41 -14.05 -15.35
C TRP A 41 2.95 -12.88 -16.16
N ILE A 42 3.43 -11.84 -15.46
CA ILE A 42 4.19 -10.74 -16.03
C ILE A 42 5.65 -10.83 -15.61
N LEU A 43 6.55 -10.20 -16.37
CA LEU A 43 7.92 -10.03 -15.92
C LEU A 43 7.92 -9.31 -14.57
N LEU A 44 8.79 -9.75 -13.64
CA LEU A 44 9.00 -9.04 -12.39
C LEU A 44 9.32 -7.57 -12.71
N PRO A 45 8.45 -6.61 -12.32
CA PRO A 45 8.64 -5.23 -12.72
C PRO A 45 9.90 -4.63 -12.08
N GLU A 46 10.47 -3.61 -12.71
CA GLU A 46 11.68 -2.94 -12.21
C GLU A 46 11.48 -2.39 -10.79
N GLY A 47 12.46 -2.60 -9.92
CA GLY A 47 12.36 -2.28 -8.49
C GLY A 47 11.69 -3.39 -7.65
N GLY A 48 11.21 -4.46 -8.29
CA GLY A 48 10.84 -5.69 -7.61
C GLY A 48 12.04 -6.41 -7.00
N SER A 49 11.80 -7.25 -6.01
CA SER A 49 12.84 -8.02 -5.31
C SER A 49 12.34 -9.41 -4.96
N LEU A 50 13.26 -10.37 -4.81
CA LEU A 50 12.94 -11.71 -4.35
C LEU A 50 13.41 -11.90 -2.91
N TYR A 51 12.66 -12.70 -2.16
CA TYR A 51 12.96 -13.07 -0.79
C TYR A 51 12.87 -14.57 -0.63
N GLU A 52 13.79 -15.12 0.16
CA GLU A 52 13.59 -16.44 0.72
C GLU A 52 12.58 -16.40 1.87
N LEU A 53 11.92 -17.53 2.09
CA LEU A 53 10.97 -17.72 3.18
C LEU A 53 11.51 -18.81 4.12
N PRO A 54 12.35 -18.45 5.11
CA PRO A 54 12.98 -19.44 5.99
C PRO A 54 11.96 -20.33 6.67
N GLY A 55 12.27 -21.63 6.75
CA GLY A 55 11.39 -22.63 7.36
C GLY A 55 10.11 -22.93 6.58
N ARG A 56 10.00 -22.48 5.32
CA ARG A 56 8.85 -22.77 4.44
C ARG A 56 9.28 -23.53 3.20
N ARG A 57 8.61 -24.62 2.87
CA ARG A 57 8.86 -25.46 1.69
C ARG A 57 7.91 -25.04 0.57
N GLY A 58 8.44 -24.68 -0.60
CA GLY A 58 7.58 -24.27 -1.72
C GLY A 58 6.68 -25.41 -2.20
N ILE A 59 5.44 -25.11 -2.54
CA ILE A 59 4.51 -26.05 -3.20
C ILE A 59 4.59 -25.78 -4.70
N GLY A 60 4.59 -26.82 -5.52
CA GLY A 60 4.50 -26.69 -6.98
C GLY A 60 3.90 -27.94 -7.63
N ILE A 61 3.71 -27.86 -8.94
CA ILE A 61 3.14 -28.96 -9.74
C ILE A 61 4.29 -29.72 -10.41
N ASP A 62 4.34 -31.04 -10.23
CA ASP A 62 5.33 -31.88 -10.90
C ASP A 62 5.19 -31.80 -12.43
N ALA A 63 6.29 -31.52 -13.12
CA ALA A 63 6.28 -31.30 -14.57
C ALA A 63 5.97 -32.57 -15.39
N ILE A 64 6.07 -33.76 -14.79
CA ILE A 64 5.79 -35.04 -15.45
C ILE A 64 4.41 -35.57 -15.05
N THR A 65 4.12 -35.64 -13.74
CA THR A 65 2.88 -36.27 -13.26
C THR A 65 1.69 -35.31 -13.21
N GLY A 66 1.95 -34.01 -13.06
CA GLY A 66 0.91 -33.00 -12.85
C GLY A 66 0.39 -32.91 -11.40
N ASP A 67 0.95 -33.68 -10.47
CA ASP A 67 0.53 -33.67 -9.07
C ASP A 67 1.18 -32.51 -8.28
N MET A 68 0.48 -32.00 -7.27
CA MET A 68 1.08 -31.07 -6.32
C MET A 68 2.06 -31.79 -5.38
N ARG A 69 3.25 -31.22 -5.20
CA ARG A 69 4.23 -31.70 -4.23
C ARG A 69 5.08 -30.56 -3.65
N LEU A 70 5.81 -30.88 -2.58
CA LEU A 70 6.77 -29.96 -1.97
C LEU A 70 8.10 -29.94 -2.74
N CYS A 71 8.70 -28.76 -2.80
CA CYS A 71 10.07 -28.57 -3.24
C CYS A 71 11.02 -28.85 -2.07
N GLU A 72 11.71 -29.99 -2.12
CA GLU A 72 12.62 -30.42 -1.06
C GLU A 72 14.03 -29.82 -1.15
N LYS A 73 14.33 -29.10 -2.24
CA LYS A 73 15.68 -28.57 -2.54
C LYS A 73 16.10 -27.39 -1.67
N GLY A 74 15.14 -26.67 -1.08
CA GLY A 74 15.43 -25.49 -0.28
C GLY A 74 14.19 -24.81 0.28
N TRP A 75 14.33 -23.51 0.56
CA TRP A 75 13.25 -22.67 1.05
C TRP A 75 12.42 -22.08 -0.08
N ALA A 76 11.13 -21.87 0.18
CA ALA A 76 10.24 -21.17 -0.74
C ALA A 76 10.76 -19.76 -1.02
N VAL A 77 10.41 -19.24 -2.18
CA VAL A 77 10.75 -17.89 -2.62
C VAL A 77 9.47 -17.11 -2.90
N ALA A 78 9.45 -15.84 -2.52
CA ALA A 78 8.39 -14.90 -2.87
C ALA A 78 8.98 -13.64 -3.50
N ALA A 79 8.12 -12.86 -4.14
CA ALA A 79 8.48 -11.57 -4.71
C ALA A 79 7.79 -10.42 -3.99
N PHE A 80 8.56 -9.36 -3.74
CA PHE A 80 8.03 -8.01 -3.65
C PHE A 80 7.81 -7.45 -5.03
N ILE A 81 6.58 -7.03 -5.29
CA ILE A 81 6.24 -6.28 -6.48
C ILE A 81 6.20 -4.79 -6.15
N PRO A 82 6.79 -3.94 -7.02
CA PRO A 82 6.89 -2.51 -6.75
C PRO A 82 5.51 -1.85 -6.77
N PRO A 83 5.39 -0.62 -6.23
CA PRO A 83 4.23 0.21 -6.41
C PRO A 83 3.71 0.26 -7.86
N ALA A 84 2.41 0.54 -8.01
CA ALA A 84 1.66 0.47 -9.26
C ALA A 84 1.22 -0.92 -9.74
N HIS A 85 1.67 -2.00 -9.08
CA HIS A 85 1.28 -3.37 -9.40
C HIS A 85 0.55 -4.04 -8.23
N THR A 86 -0.49 -4.80 -8.54
CA THR A 86 -1.26 -5.60 -7.58
C THR A 86 -1.01 -7.08 -7.85
N GLY A 87 -0.63 -7.81 -6.81
CA GLY A 87 -0.35 -9.24 -6.85
C GLY A 87 -1.66 -10.03 -6.85
N LEU A 88 -1.73 -11.02 -7.73
CA LEU A 88 -2.93 -11.84 -7.91
C LEU A 88 -2.90 -13.09 -7.03
N PHE A 89 -1.71 -13.57 -6.67
CA PHE A 89 -1.51 -14.77 -5.86
C PHE A 89 -0.36 -14.61 -4.87
N LEU A 90 -0.51 -15.20 -3.69
CA LEU A 90 0.56 -15.36 -2.71
C LEU A 90 1.52 -16.49 -3.13
N SER A 91 2.74 -16.49 -2.61
CA SER A 91 3.65 -17.63 -2.75
C SER A 91 3.08 -18.85 -2.02
N ALA A 92 3.07 -20.00 -2.70
CA ALA A 92 2.55 -21.24 -2.16
C ALA A 92 3.65 -22.00 -1.42
N TYR A 93 3.41 -22.32 -0.16
CA TYR A 93 4.35 -23.04 0.68
C TYR A 93 3.65 -23.82 1.80
N GLU A 94 4.36 -24.80 2.34
CA GLU A 94 4.06 -25.43 3.62
C GLU A 94 5.01 -24.88 4.69
N THR A 95 4.45 -24.40 5.79
CA THR A 95 5.19 -23.83 6.93
C THR A 95 5.63 -24.94 7.88
N THR A 96 6.92 -24.99 8.19
CA THR A 96 7.44 -25.91 9.21
C THR A 96 7.22 -25.35 10.61
N ARG A 97 7.22 -26.23 11.63
CA ARG A 97 6.92 -25.88 13.03
C ARG A 97 7.76 -24.75 13.61
N ASP A 98 9.02 -24.63 13.19
CA ASP A 98 9.99 -23.66 13.74
C ASP A 98 10.23 -22.47 12.78
N ALA A 99 9.35 -22.27 11.79
CA ALA A 99 9.49 -21.19 10.84
C ALA A 99 9.34 -19.83 11.55
N PRO A 100 10.25 -18.87 11.31
CA PRO A 100 10.13 -17.54 11.86
C PRO A 100 8.94 -16.79 11.25
N LEU A 101 8.41 -15.84 12.01
CA LEU A 101 7.42 -14.89 11.54
C LEU A 101 8.04 -13.99 10.46
N LEU A 102 7.36 -13.84 9.33
CA LEU A 102 7.86 -13.05 8.21
C LEU A 102 7.71 -11.54 8.48
N PRO A 103 8.65 -10.71 7.98
CA PRO A 103 8.54 -9.24 8.08
C PRO A 103 7.32 -8.67 7.34
N LEU A 104 7.08 -7.36 7.47
CA LEU A 104 5.96 -6.67 6.80
C LEU A 104 6.29 -6.36 5.33
N PHE A 105 6.32 -7.38 4.48
CA PHE A 105 6.41 -7.28 3.02
C PHE A 105 5.26 -8.00 2.33
N CYS A 106 5.07 -7.75 1.03
CA CYS A 106 4.17 -8.58 0.23
C CYS A 106 4.90 -9.84 -0.21
N TYR A 107 4.17 -10.97 -0.22
CA TYR A 107 4.70 -12.30 -0.49
C TYR A 107 4.06 -12.90 -1.74
N THR A 108 4.23 -12.22 -2.87
CA THR A 108 3.64 -12.63 -4.16
C THR A 108 4.34 -13.90 -4.67
N ALA A 109 3.61 -14.78 -5.35
CA ALA A 109 4.23 -15.92 -6.02
C ALA A 109 5.27 -15.46 -7.06
N ALA A 110 6.31 -16.26 -7.25
CA ALA A 110 7.39 -15.97 -8.17
C ALA A 110 7.83 -17.25 -8.89
N GLY A 111 8.26 -17.10 -10.13
CA GLY A 111 8.76 -18.22 -10.92
C GLY A 111 9.80 -17.80 -11.95
N TRP A 112 10.49 -18.79 -12.50
CA TRP A 112 11.57 -18.57 -13.48
C TRP A 112 11.22 -19.18 -14.83
N TYR A 113 11.43 -18.40 -15.88
CA TYR A 113 11.24 -18.86 -17.24
C TYR A 113 12.15 -18.09 -18.21
N ASP A 114 12.85 -18.82 -19.08
CA ASP A 114 13.66 -18.24 -20.17
C ASP A 114 14.61 -17.12 -19.72
N GLY A 115 15.35 -17.36 -18.64
CA GLY A 115 16.34 -16.41 -18.13
C GLY A 115 15.77 -15.21 -17.36
N LYS A 116 14.47 -15.23 -17.02
CA LYS A 116 13.79 -14.10 -16.38
C LYS A 116 12.87 -14.54 -15.24
N PHE A 117 12.66 -13.63 -14.30
CA PHE A 117 11.70 -13.79 -13.22
C PHE A 117 10.32 -13.29 -13.63
N TYR A 118 9.30 -14.06 -13.25
CA TYR A 118 7.90 -13.74 -13.49
C TYR A 118 7.12 -13.76 -12.17
N VAL A 119 6.09 -12.93 -12.10
CA VAL A 119 5.16 -12.82 -10.97
C VAL A 119 3.73 -12.72 -11.51
N PRO A 120 2.72 -13.26 -10.81
CA PRO A 120 1.34 -13.07 -11.21
C PRO A 120 0.80 -11.75 -10.66
N ALA A 121 0.76 -10.74 -11.51
CA ALA A 121 0.40 -9.39 -11.12
C ALA A 121 -0.22 -8.62 -12.28
N VAL A 122 -0.99 -7.59 -11.94
CA VAL A 122 -1.54 -6.63 -12.89
C VAL A 122 -1.03 -5.23 -12.55
N ARG A 123 -0.65 -4.46 -13.56
CA ARG A 123 -0.36 -3.02 -13.40
C ARG A 123 -1.70 -2.29 -13.31
N ILE A 124 -1.89 -1.52 -12.24
CA ILE A 124 -3.15 -0.83 -11.96
C ILE A 124 -3.02 0.70 -12.04
N GLU A 125 -1.79 1.20 -12.17
CA GLU A 125 -1.48 2.63 -12.16
C GLU A 125 -0.42 2.91 -13.20
N GLU A 126 -0.71 3.86 -14.10
CA GLU A 126 0.22 4.25 -15.17
C GLU A 126 1.16 5.38 -14.75
N ASP A 127 0.86 6.06 -13.64
CA ASP A 127 1.66 7.16 -13.15
C ASP A 127 3.06 6.71 -12.67
N ILE A 128 4.10 7.31 -13.24
CA ILE A 128 5.49 6.89 -13.01
C ILE A 128 6.08 7.43 -11.69
N ARG A 129 5.31 8.18 -10.90
CA ARG A 129 5.86 9.01 -9.80
C ARG A 129 6.62 8.25 -8.71
N GLN A 130 6.45 6.94 -8.57
CA GLN A 130 7.22 6.12 -7.62
C GLN A 130 8.02 5.02 -8.30
N GLU A 131 8.21 5.09 -9.62
CA GLU A 131 9.05 4.14 -10.34
C GLU A 131 10.54 4.34 -9.99
N CYS A 132 11.26 3.23 -9.81
CA CYS A 132 12.64 3.24 -9.35
C CYS A 132 13.58 4.02 -10.28
N ALA A 133 13.35 3.94 -11.59
CA ALA A 133 14.13 4.62 -12.62
C ALA A 133 14.14 6.15 -12.45
N GLY A 134 13.12 6.71 -11.80
CA GLY A 134 13.00 8.15 -11.56
C GLY A 134 13.89 8.69 -10.42
N TYR A 135 14.64 7.84 -9.71
CA TYR A 135 15.37 8.24 -8.50
C TYR A 135 16.90 8.23 -8.68
N ASP A 136 17.47 9.40 -8.95
CA ASP A 136 18.92 9.62 -8.94
C ASP A 136 19.42 10.00 -7.54
N GLN A 137 20.30 9.17 -6.95
CA GLN A 137 20.77 9.36 -5.58
C GLN A 137 21.60 10.63 -5.39
N VAL A 138 22.34 11.09 -6.41
CA VAL A 138 23.14 12.31 -6.34
C VAL A 138 22.23 13.54 -6.26
N GLN A 139 21.18 13.56 -7.09
CA GLN A 139 20.18 14.64 -7.07
C GLN A 139 19.39 14.63 -5.77
N ILE A 140 18.98 13.46 -5.29
CA ILE A 140 18.29 13.30 -4.00
C ILE A 140 19.15 13.87 -2.87
N ASN A 141 20.43 13.51 -2.80
CA ASN A 141 21.35 14.00 -1.78
C ASN A 141 21.51 15.52 -1.84
N ALA A 142 21.65 16.10 -3.04
CA ALA A 142 21.72 17.55 -3.21
C ALA A 142 20.42 18.24 -2.74
N GLY A 143 19.25 17.71 -3.12
CA GLY A 143 17.95 18.20 -2.68
C GLY A 143 17.75 18.14 -1.17
N THR A 144 18.14 17.02 -0.55
CA THR A 144 18.15 16.83 0.90
C THR A 144 19.00 17.91 1.60
N GLN A 145 20.22 18.16 1.14
CA GLN A 145 21.09 19.18 1.74
C GLN A 145 20.54 20.60 1.55
N ASN A 146 19.96 20.88 0.38
CA ASN A 146 19.33 22.18 0.11
C ASN A 146 18.14 22.45 1.05
N LEU A 147 17.26 21.47 1.24
CA LEU A 147 16.11 21.58 2.14
C LEU A 147 16.54 21.75 3.60
N LEU A 148 17.50 20.94 4.08
CA LEU A 148 18.02 21.06 5.45
C LEU A 148 18.67 22.43 5.71
N LYS A 149 19.34 23.00 4.70
CA LYS A 149 19.94 24.34 4.79
C LYS A 149 18.90 25.46 4.73
N ALA A 150 17.85 25.30 3.92
CA ALA A 150 16.78 26.29 3.78
C ALA A 150 15.90 26.37 5.03
N TYR A 151 15.69 25.23 5.71
CA TYR A 151 14.79 25.11 6.86
C TYR A 151 15.51 24.51 8.10
N PRO A 152 16.56 25.17 8.63
CA PRO A 152 17.45 24.58 9.64
C PRO A 152 16.79 24.35 11.01
N HIS A 153 15.65 24.97 11.26
CA HIS A 153 14.91 24.86 12.52
C HIS A 153 13.60 24.06 12.40
N ASN A 154 13.25 23.61 11.19
CA ASN A 154 12.01 22.88 10.94
C ASN A 154 12.19 21.39 11.23
N ARG A 155 11.50 20.88 12.25
CA ARG A 155 11.67 19.48 12.69
C ARG A 155 11.09 18.50 11.69
N LEU A 156 10.04 18.88 10.94
CA LEU A 156 9.47 18.05 9.88
C LEU A 156 10.45 17.89 8.73
N ILE A 157 11.06 18.97 8.25
CA ILE A 157 12.07 18.89 7.19
C ILE A 157 13.23 18.00 7.62
N LYS A 158 13.72 18.15 8.86
CA LYS A 158 14.77 17.29 9.39
C LYS A 158 14.37 15.82 9.36
N HIS A 159 13.19 15.48 9.89
CA HIS A 159 12.67 14.11 9.88
C HIS A 159 12.49 13.55 8.46
N LEU A 160 11.88 14.32 7.56
CA LEU A 160 11.64 13.91 6.18
C LEU A 160 12.95 13.65 5.43
N MET A 161 13.95 14.49 5.63
CA MET A 161 15.21 14.41 4.90
C MET A 161 16.16 13.38 5.48
N GLU A 162 16.35 13.34 6.79
CA GLU A 162 17.30 12.43 7.44
C GLU A 162 16.74 11.00 7.55
N ASN A 163 15.46 10.87 7.93
CA ASN A 163 14.85 9.56 8.17
C ASN A 163 14.11 9.06 6.93
N CYS A 164 13.03 9.75 6.51
CA CYS A 164 12.17 9.23 5.45
C CYS A 164 12.89 9.10 4.10
N CYS A 165 13.64 10.12 3.70
CA CYS A 165 14.31 10.16 2.40
C CYS A 165 15.57 9.29 2.38
N GLN A 166 16.46 9.46 3.36
CA GLN A 166 17.80 8.86 3.35
C GLN A 166 17.91 7.50 4.05
N THR A 167 16.99 7.18 4.99
CA THR A 167 17.03 5.92 5.74
C THR A 167 15.96 4.94 5.27
N TYR A 168 14.70 5.40 5.14
CA TYR A 168 13.59 4.53 4.73
C TYR A 168 13.40 4.47 3.21
N ASN A 169 14.14 5.29 2.45
CA ASN A 169 13.99 5.45 1.00
C ASN A 169 12.54 5.71 0.56
N CYS A 170 11.77 6.43 1.39
CA CYS A 170 10.36 6.71 1.17
C CYS A 170 10.15 7.46 -0.16
N PRO A 171 9.38 6.90 -1.12
CA PRO A 171 9.17 7.51 -2.43
C PRO A 171 8.68 8.96 -2.38
N ALA A 172 7.73 9.27 -1.49
CA ALA A 172 7.20 10.63 -1.34
C ALA A 172 8.26 11.61 -0.82
N ALA A 173 9.08 11.21 0.17
CA ALA A 173 10.14 12.06 0.71
C ALA A 173 11.27 12.30 -0.32
N ARG A 174 11.59 11.29 -1.14
CA ARG A 174 12.55 11.41 -2.24
C ARG A 174 12.01 12.30 -3.37
N ASN A 175 10.73 12.22 -3.68
CA ASN A 175 10.11 13.12 -4.65
C ASN A 175 10.07 14.57 -4.15
N PHE A 176 9.81 14.76 -2.86
CA PHE A 176 9.89 16.07 -2.24
C PHE A 176 11.30 16.66 -2.28
N SER A 177 12.35 15.86 -2.02
CA SER A 177 13.73 16.34 -2.16
C SER A 177 14.11 16.70 -3.61
N LEU A 178 13.45 16.08 -4.58
CA LEU A 178 13.55 16.41 -6.01
C LEU A 178 12.62 17.55 -6.45
N GLY A 179 11.82 18.13 -5.54
CA GLY A 179 10.94 19.26 -5.83
C GLY A 179 9.74 18.92 -6.73
N ARG A 180 9.23 17.68 -6.67
CA ARG A 180 8.14 17.21 -7.55
C ARG A 180 7.01 16.49 -6.83
N TRP A 181 5.80 16.59 -7.39
CA TRP A 181 4.62 15.79 -7.06
C TRP A 181 4.16 15.86 -5.59
N GLU A 182 4.19 14.73 -4.88
CA GLU A 182 3.63 14.58 -3.54
C GLU A 182 4.67 14.92 -2.45
N CYS A 183 4.34 15.93 -1.65
CA CYS A 183 5.05 16.33 -0.45
C CYS A 183 4.39 15.68 0.79
N PRO A 184 5.08 14.77 1.49
CA PRO A 184 4.54 14.10 2.68
C PRO A 184 4.63 15.00 3.91
N VAL A 185 3.57 15.02 4.74
CA VAL A 185 3.49 15.80 5.98
C VAL A 185 3.07 14.90 7.14
N PRO A 186 4.02 14.24 7.83
CA PRO A 186 3.71 13.50 9.04
C PRO A 186 3.31 14.46 10.16
N SER A 187 2.22 14.15 10.85
CA SER A 187 1.57 15.07 11.81
C SER A 187 1.30 14.47 13.18
N SER A 188 1.09 13.16 13.27
CA SER A 188 0.51 12.52 14.46
C SER A 188 1.44 11.51 15.11
N PRO A 189 1.88 11.74 16.36
CA PRO A 189 2.67 10.75 17.10
C PRO A 189 1.82 9.64 17.72
N ALA A 190 0.49 9.68 17.59
CA ALA A 190 -0.43 8.76 18.24
C ALA A 190 -1.40 8.14 17.23
N CYS A 191 -1.88 6.92 17.52
CA CYS A 191 -2.90 6.25 16.72
C CYS A 191 -4.04 5.77 17.62
N ASN A 192 -5.25 5.76 17.10
CA ASN A 192 -6.42 5.20 17.77
C ASN A 192 -6.80 3.81 17.22
N ALA A 193 -5.92 3.17 16.44
CA ALA A 193 -6.03 1.79 15.98
C ALA A 193 -4.83 0.98 16.47
N ASN A 194 -5.06 -0.27 16.85
CA ASN A 194 -4.01 -1.20 17.31
C ASN A 194 -3.79 -2.29 16.26
N CYS A 195 -3.49 -1.86 15.02
CA CYS A 195 -3.40 -2.78 13.88
C CYS A 195 -2.39 -3.90 14.13
N ILE A 196 -2.76 -5.13 13.81
CA ILE A 196 -1.87 -6.30 13.93
C ILE A 196 -0.52 -6.06 13.23
N GLY A 197 -0.55 -5.61 11.98
CA GLY A 197 0.65 -5.35 11.15
C GLY A 197 1.03 -3.87 11.07
N CYS A 198 0.96 -3.11 12.17
CA CYS A 198 1.27 -1.68 12.12
C CYS A 198 2.75 -1.43 11.74
N ILE A 199 2.96 -0.64 10.69
CA ILE A 199 4.29 -0.38 10.11
C ILE A 199 5.12 0.66 10.86
N SER A 200 4.48 1.44 11.76
CA SER A 200 5.11 2.50 12.56
C SER A 200 5.28 2.18 14.03
N PHE A 201 4.60 1.13 14.52
CA PHE A 201 4.62 0.76 15.93
C PHE A 201 4.20 -0.70 16.11
N GLN A 202 5.07 -1.51 16.70
CA GLN A 202 4.76 -2.88 17.09
C GLN A 202 4.86 -3.01 18.62
N PRO A 203 3.94 -3.73 19.29
CA PRO A 203 4.06 -4.03 20.72
C PRO A 203 5.39 -4.76 21.00
N GLN A 204 5.95 -4.56 22.21
CA GLN A 204 7.24 -5.17 22.58
C GLN A 204 7.18 -6.69 22.65
N GLU A 205 5.98 -7.26 22.81
CA GLU A 205 5.75 -8.69 22.91
C GLU A 205 5.69 -9.39 21.53
N GLU A 206 5.51 -8.64 20.44
CA GLU A 206 5.47 -9.20 19.08
C GLU A 206 6.90 -9.25 18.49
N SER A 207 7.20 -10.30 17.72
CA SER A 207 8.54 -10.49 17.12
C SER A 207 8.75 -9.72 15.82
N ILE A 208 7.68 -9.16 15.23
CA ILE A 208 7.76 -8.31 14.04
C ILE A 208 8.28 -6.93 14.41
N VAL A 209 9.21 -6.44 13.59
CA VAL A 209 9.74 -5.09 13.71
C VAL A 209 8.99 -4.15 12.77
N SER A 210 8.68 -2.94 13.26
CA SER A 210 8.11 -1.88 12.43
C SER A 210 9.10 -1.45 11.34
N THR A 211 8.62 -1.28 10.11
CA THR A 211 9.49 -0.85 8.99
C THR A 211 9.90 0.63 9.08
N GLN A 212 9.18 1.42 9.87
CA GLN A 212 9.41 2.86 10.06
C GLN A 212 9.18 3.19 11.53
N ASP A 213 9.86 4.22 12.05
CA ASP A 213 9.63 4.68 13.41
C ASP A 213 8.54 5.74 13.45
N ARG A 214 7.61 5.62 14.42
CA ARG A 214 6.57 6.61 14.63
C ARG A 214 7.16 7.95 15.07
N LEU A 215 6.65 9.02 14.47
CA LEU A 215 6.93 10.40 14.83
C LEU A 215 6.81 10.61 16.35
N THR A 216 7.77 11.29 16.95
CA THR A 216 7.85 11.46 18.41
C THR A 216 7.45 12.86 18.89
N PHE A 217 7.03 13.73 17.97
CA PHE A 217 6.64 15.10 18.27
C PHE A 217 5.36 15.47 17.53
N LYS A 218 4.71 16.54 18.00
CA LYS A 218 3.60 17.20 17.31
C LYS A 218 4.16 18.42 16.58
N PRO A 219 4.05 18.50 15.24
CA PRO A 219 4.45 19.71 14.52
C PRO A 219 3.47 20.85 14.80
N THR A 220 3.93 22.08 14.65
CA THR A 220 3.02 23.25 14.65
C THR A 220 2.48 23.53 13.25
N ALA A 221 1.44 24.35 13.14
CA ALA A 221 0.94 24.78 11.84
C ALA A 221 2.02 25.52 11.05
N GLU A 222 2.80 26.38 11.72
CA GLU A 222 3.90 27.15 11.11
C GLU A 222 4.96 26.23 10.49
N GLU A 223 5.37 25.17 11.20
CA GLU A 223 6.31 24.18 10.66
C GLU A 223 5.75 23.50 9.40
N ILE A 224 4.44 23.25 9.33
CA ILE A 224 3.80 22.66 8.14
C ILE A 224 3.79 23.67 6.98
N ILE A 225 3.38 24.90 7.23
CA ILE A 225 3.20 25.94 6.19
C ILE A 225 4.54 26.28 5.53
N GLU A 226 5.61 26.36 6.32
CA GLU A 226 6.93 26.87 5.92
C GLU A 226 7.48 26.23 4.64
N PHE A 227 7.25 24.92 4.46
CA PHE A 227 7.72 24.18 3.29
C PHE A 227 6.61 23.75 2.32
N THR A 228 5.36 23.64 2.80
CA THR A 228 4.25 23.19 1.94
C THR A 228 3.79 24.26 0.97
N VAL A 229 3.77 25.54 1.37
CA VAL A 229 3.40 26.64 0.46
C VAL A 229 4.40 26.77 -0.70
N PRO A 230 5.73 26.84 -0.48
CA PRO A 230 6.70 26.85 -1.57
C PRO A 230 6.59 25.63 -2.49
N HIS A 231 6.33 24.44 -1.94
CA HIS A 231 6.13 23.22 -2.73
C HIS A 231 4.91 23.32 -3.64
N LEU A 232 3.75 23.71 -3.10
CA LEU A 232 2.51 23.86 -3.87
C LEU A 232 2.61 24.89 -5.00
N GLU A 233 3.45 25.92 -4.82
CA GLU A 233 3.66 26.96 -5.82
C GLU A 233 4.54 26.53 -7.00
N SER A 234 5.48 25.61 -6.77
CA SER A 234 6.60 25.33 -7.68
C SER A 234 6.63 23.91 -8.26
N ALA A 235 6.16 22.90 -7.52
CA ALA A 235 6.23 21.52 -7.96
C ALA A 235 5.20 21.24 -9.09
N PRO A 236 5.56 20.42 -10.09
CA PRO A 236 4.59 19.91 -11.06
C PRO A 236 3.60 18.97 -10.39
N TYR A 237 2.32 19.05 -10.79
CA TYR A 237 1.21 18.27 -10.22
C TYR A 237 1.24 18.21 -8.68
N PRO A 238 1.26 19.39 -8.00
CA PRO A 238 1.67 19.45 -6.62
C PRO A 238 0.59 18.90 -5.69
N ILE A 239 1.02 18.04 -4.77
CA ILE A 239 0.19 17.48 -3.70
C ILE A 239 0.89 17.69 -2.36
N VAL A 240 0.13 18.06 -1.34
CA VAL A 240 0.54 17.98 0.06
C VAL A 240 -0.32 16.92 0.73
N SER A 241 0.30 15.92 1.34
CA SER A 241 -0.41 14.78 1.92
C SER A 241 -0.10 14.62 3.41
N PHE A 242 -1.12 14.73 4.24
CA PHE A 242 -1.09 14.27 5.62
C PHE A 242 -1.29 12.75 5.67
N GLY A 243 -0.81 12.07 6.72
CA GLY A 243 -0.94 10.63 6.87
C GLY A 243 0.18 9.85 6.17
N GLN A 244 1.26 9.58 6.89
CA GLN A 244 2.47 8.94 6.38
C GLN A 244 2.79 7.63 7.13
N GLY A 245 3.62 6.79 6.52
CA GLY A 245 4.00 5.51 7.12
C GLY A 245 4.80 5.65 8.43
N CYS A 246 5.40 6.81 8.68
CA CYS A 246 6.16 7.13 9.88
C CYS A 246 5.32 7.86 10.95
N GLU A 247 3.99 7.90 10.84
CA GLU A 247 3.12 8.50 11.86
C GLU A 247 2.02 7.54 12.34
N GLY A 248 1.21 8.01 13.29
CA GLY A 248 -0.02 7.37 13.72
C GLY A 248 -1.23 7.83 12.90
N GLU A 249 -2.36 8.10 13.55
CA GLU A 249 -3.59 8.54 12.89
C GLU A 249 -3.65 10.07 12.80
N PRO A 250 -3.58 10.69 11.61
CA PRO A 250 -3.56 12.15 11.45
C PRO A 250 -4.85 12.85 11.87
N LEU A 251 -6.02 12.20 11.85
CA LEU A 251 -7.25 12.80 12.36
C LEU A 251 -7.22 13.09 13.88
N LEU A 252 -6.24 12.56 14.62
CA LEU A 252 -5.99 12.96 16.00
C LEU A 252 -5.37 14.37 16.12
N MET A 253 -4.83 14.90 15.02
CA MET A 253 -4.19 16.21 14.92
C MET A 253 -4.99 17.18 14.05
N TRP A 254 -6.29 16.93 13.86
CA TRP A 254 -7.14 17.65 12.91
C TRP A 254 -7.20 19.17 13.14
N GLU A 255 -7.06 19.66 14.38
CA GLU A 255 -7.06 21.10 14.68
C GLU A 255 -5.84 21.79 14.06
N THR A 256 -4.64 21.24 14.31
CA THR A 256 -3.39 21.73 13.73
C THR A 256 -3.40 21.62 12.21
N ILE A 257 -3.93 20.51 11.67
CA ILE A 257 -4.07 20.32 10.23
C ILE A 257 -5.04 21.37 9.65
N ALA A 258 -6.20 21.60 10.27
CA ALA A 258 -7.17 22.58 9.81
C ALA A 258 -6.57 24.00 9.78
N ASP A 259 -5.82 24.38 10.82
CA ASP A 259 -5.16 25.68 10.87
C ASP A 259 -4.08 25.83 9.79
N ALA A 260 -3.27 24.78 9.58
CA ALA A 260 -2.30 24.75 8.49
C ALA A 260 -2.97 24.87 7.12
N ILE A 261 -4.07 24.13 6.86
CA ILE A 261 -4.81 24.20 5.60
C ILE A 261 -5.35 25.60 5.35
N ARG A 262 -6.01 26.21 6.35
CA ARG A 262 -6.56 27.57 6.22
C ARG A 262 -5.46 28.56 5.89
N GLU A 263 -4.31 28.46 6.55
CA GLU A 263 -3.20 29.37 6.30
C GLU A 263 -2.56 29.13 4.93
N ILE A 264 -2.29 27.88 4.54
CA ILE A 264 -1.82 27.52 3.19
C ILE A 264 -2.72 28.15 2.12
N ARG A 265 -4.05 28.05 2.28
CA ARG A 265 -5.03 28.58 1.33
C ARG A 265 -5.12 30.11 1.28
N LYS A 266 -4.55 30.83 2.24
CA LYS A 266 -4.34 32.29 2.13
C LYS A 266 -3.18 32.66 1.22
N HIS A 267 -2.17 31.78 1.11
CA HIS A 267 -0.97 32.03 0.30
C HIS A 267 -1.09 31.45 -1.11
N THR A 268 -1.78 30.30 -1.27
CA THR A 268 -1.90 29.65 -2.58
C THR A 268 -3.19 28.85 -2.77
N THR A 269 -3.73 28.91 -3.99
CA THR A 269 -4.82 28.04 -4.46
C THR A 269 -4.33 26.86 -5.29
N LYS A 270 -3.01 26.73 -5.51
CA LYS A 270 -2.42 25.66 -6.32
C LYS A 270 -2.35 24.34 -5.53
N GLY A 271 -2.40 23.24 -6.29
CA GLY A 271 -2.24 21.88 -5.81
C GLY A 271 -3.33 21.37 -4.87
N SER A 272 -3.36 20.05 -4.70
CA SER A 272 -4.29 19.37 -3.79
C SER A 272 -3.70 19.20 -2.40
N ILE A 273 -4.56 19.33 -1.39
CA ILE A 273 -4.27 18.88 -0.04
C ILE A 273 -5.06 17.60 0.22
N ASN A 274 -4.33 16.55 0.57
CA ASN A 274 -4.83 15.20 0.81
C ASN A 274 -4.59 14.76 2.26
N ILE A 275 -5.43 13.86 2.78
CA ILE A 275 -5.18 13.16 4.03
C ILE A 275 -5.34 11.65 3.86
N ASN A 276 -4.33 10.89 4.26
CA ASN A 276 -4.38 9.43 4.38
C ASN A 276 -4.72 9.07 5.83
N THR A 277 -5.79 8.32 6.07
CA THR A 277 -6.32 8.12 7.41
C THR A 277 -6.98 6.74 7.52
N ASN A 278 -7.25 6.28 8.75
CA ASN A 278 -8.19 5.19 9.01
C ASN A 278 -9.66 5.62 8.93
N GLY A 279 -9.98 6.90 8.74
CA GLY A 279 -11.36 7.40 8.62
C GLY A 279 -12.14 7.45 9.93
N SER A 280 -11.46 7.33 11.07
CA SER A 280 -12.09 7.16 12.41
C SER A 280 -12.85 8.37 12.98
N LYS A 281 -12.80 9.54 12.33
CA LYS A 281 -13.40 10.78 12.88
C LYS A 281 -14.10 11.62 11.81
N PRO A 282 -15.36 11.30 11.46
CA PRO A 282 -16.09 12.04 10.43
C PRO A 282 -16.28 13.53 10.73
N ALA A 283 -16.46 13.89 12.01
CA ALA A 283 -16.55 15.28 12.43
C ALA A 283 -15.24 16.07 12.18
N ALA A 284 -14.09 15.44 12.40
CA ALA A 284 -12.79 16.03 12.08
C ALA A 284 -12.62 16.18 10.56
N VAL A 285 -13.00 15.15 9.79
CA VAL A 285 -13.00 15.22 8.32
C VAL A 285 -13.85 16.37 7.80
N ARG A 286 -15.03 16.61 8.38
CA ARG A 286 -15.89 17.75 8.03
C ARG A 286 -15.18 19.09 8.26
N ALA A 287 -14.57 19.26 9.43
CA ALA A 287 -13.82 20.48 9.75
C ALA A 287 -12.62 20.69 8.81
N LEU A 288 -11.95 19.62 8.37
CA LEU A 288 -10.89 19.68 7.38
C LEU A 288 -11.41 20.07 5.98
N CYS A 289 -12.57 19.55 5.57
CA CYS A 289 -13.22 19.96 4.32
C CYS A 289 -13.58 21.44 4.33
N GLU A 290 -14.13 21.93 5.44
CA GLU A 290 -14.44 23.36 5.64
C GLU A 290 -13.17 24.24 5.61
N ALA A 291 -12.03 23.71 6.05
CA ALA A 291 -10.74 24.38 5.96
C ALA A 291 -10.17 24.44 4.53
N GLY A 292 -10.57 23.53 3.64
CA GLY A 292 -10.11 23.45 2.25
C GLY A 292 -9.40 22.16 1.85
N LEU A 293 -9.60 21.06 2.60
CA LEU A 293 -9.15 19.72 2.21
C LEU A 293 -9.76 19.31 0.85
N ASN A 294 -8.94 18.78 -0.06
CA ASN A 294 -9.38 18.39 -1.40
C ASN A 294 -9.70 16.90 -1.52
N SER A 295 -8.94 16.07 -0.81
CA SER A 295 -9.10 14.62 -0.91
C SER A 295 -8.81 13.87 0.38
N ILE A 296 -9.41 12.68 0.48
CA ILE A 296 -9.18 11.71 1.54
C ILE A 296 -8.83 10.36 0.95
N ARG A 297 -7.96 9.64 1.64
CA ARG A 297 -7.71 8.23 1.43
C ARG A 297 -7.93 7.46 2.72
N VAL A 298 -8.98 6.64 2.78
CA VAL A 298 -9.31 5.81 3.95
C VAL A 298 -8.72 4.41 3.80
N SER A 299 -7.91 3.97 4.75
CA SER A 299 -7.27 2.64 4.70
C SER A 299 -8.14 1.58 5.34
N THR A 300 -8.25 0.43 4.66
CA THR A 300 -8.97 -0.73 5.17
C THR A 300 -8.42 -2.04 4.58
N ASN A 301 -8.37 -3.10 5.38
CA ASN A 301 -8.07 -4.47 4.92
C ASN A 301 -9.34 -5.18 4.40
N SER A 302 -10.53 -4.69 4.75
CA SER A 302 -11.79 -5.34 4.42
C SER A 302 -12.98 -4.39 4.52
N ALA A 303 -13.95 -4.55 3.62
CA ALA A 303 -15.29 -3.97 3.68
C ALA A 303 -16.24 -4.76 4.62
N ARG A 304 -15.79 -5.90 5.16
CA ARG A 304 -16.51 -6.67 6.18
C ARG A 304 -16.07 -6.21 7.57
N LYS A 305 -17.03 -5.72 8.35
CA LYS A 305 -16.81 -5.18 9.69
C LYS A 305 -16.00 -6.10 10.62
N ASN A 306 -16.35 -7.38 10.69
CA ASN A 306 -15.69 -8.34 11.57
C ASN A 306 -14.21 -8.56 11.19
N ILE A 307 -13.90 -8.63 9.89
CA ILE A 307 -12.53 -8.80 9.39
C ILE A 307 -11.71 -7.52 9.61
N TYR A 308 -12.35 -6.36 9.41
CA TYR A 308 -11.75 -5.07 9.72
C TYR A 308 -11.40 -4.94 11.21
N GLU A 309 -12.36 -5.19 12.09
CA GLU A 309 -12.20 -5.01 13.55
C GLU A 309 -11.16 -5.96 14.14
N SER A 310 -11.08 -7.20 13.63
CA SER A 310 -10.03 -8.15 14.02
C SER A 310 -8.62 -7.63 13.70
N TYR A 311 -8.45 -6.97 12.55
CA TYR A 311 -7.15 -6.45 12.11
C TYR A 311 -6.82 -5.08 12.71
N TYR A 312 -7.67 -4.07 12.49
CA TYR A 312 -7.42 -2.68 12.91
C TYR A 312 -7.54 -2.48 14.42
N ARG A 313 -8.31 -3.34 15.10
CA ARG A 313 -8.61 -3.25 16.54
C ARG A 313 -8.94 -1.82 16.97
N PRO A 314 -10.08 -1.26 16.48
CA PRO A 314 -10.46 0.12 16.73
C PRO A 314 -10.50 0.48 18.21
N ASN A 315 -9.98 1.65 18.56
CA ASN A 315 -10.09 2.23 19.89
C ASN A 315 -10.78 3.60 19.79
N ASN A 316 -11.98 3.71 20.33
CA ASN A 316 -12.82 4.93 20.28
C ASN A 316 -13.27 5.35 18.86
N TYR A 317 -13.51 4.40 17.97
CA TYR A 317 -14.26 4.60 16.71
C TYR A 317 -14.87 3.27 16.25
N GLN A 318 -15.77 3.30 15.28
CA GLN A 318 -16.46 2.13 14.72
C GLN A 318 -16.19 2.01 13.22
N PHE A 319 -16.38 0.81 12.67
CA PHE A 319 -16.22 0.54 11.24
C PHE A 319 -17.04 1.49 10.35
N GLU A 320 -18.26 1.83 10.77
CA GLU A 320 -19.17 2.70 10.03
C GLU A 320 -18.63 4.14 9.86
N ASP A 321 -17.73 4.59 10.74
CA ASP A 321 -17.11 5.92 10.65
C ASP A 321 -16.27 6.08 9.37
N LEU A 322 -15.73 4.98 8.82
CA LEU A 322 -14.98 4.98 7.57
C LEU A 322 -15.87 5.45 6.41
N ALA A 323 -17.03 4.82 6.28
CA ALA A 323 -18.00 5.14 5.24
C ALA A 323 -18.53 6.57 5.41
N GLU A 324 -18.79 7.01 6.65
CA GLU A 324 -19.25 8.37 6.93
C GLU A 324 -18.18 9.41 6.58
N SER A 325 -16.91 9.17 6.91
CA SER A 325 -15.80 10.06 6.52
C SER A 325 -15.69 10.22 5.00
N ILE A 326 -15.86 9.13 4.23
CA ILE A 326 -15.88 9.19 2.77
C ILE A 326 -17.07 10.02 2.28
N LYS A 327 -18.28 9.74 2.78
CA LYS A 327 -19.50 10.49 2.44
C LYS A 327 -19.36 11.97 2.73
N VAL A 328 -18.71 12.35 3.82
CA VAL A 328 -18.43 13.75 4.14
C VAL A 328 -17.60 14.40 3.03
N VAL A 329 -16.45 13.82 2.64
CA VAL A 329 -15.62 14.42 1.58
C VAL A 329 -16.36 14.48 0.25
N ARG A 330 -17.09 13.42 -0.12
CA ARG A 330 -17.92 13.39 -1.32
C ARG A 330 -19.00 14.47 -1.31
N GLY A 331 -19.64 14.71 -0.15
CA GLY A 331 -20.65 15.75 0.03
C GLY A 331 -20.12 17.19 -0.13
N TYR A 332 -18.82 17.41 0.08
CA TYR A 332 -18.14 18.68 -0.22
C TYR A 332 -17.57 18.74 -1.65
N GLY A 333 -17.83 17.73 -2.48
CA GLY A 333 -17.30 17.63 -3.84
C GLY A 333 -15.82 17.24 -3.92
N GLY A 334 -15.23 16.77 -2.82
CA GLY A 334 -13.86 16.30 -2.77
C GLY A 334 -13.67 14.90 -3.38
N TRP A 335 -12.39 14.53 -3.54
CA TRP A 335 -12.01 13.19 -4.02
C TRP A 335 -11.82 12.22 -2.86
N ALA A 336 -12.52 11.10 -2.87
CA ALA A 336 -12.38 10.07 -1.85
C ALA A 336 -11.86 8.77 -2.46
N SER A 337 -10.83 8.21 -1.83
CA SER A 337 -10.26 6.92 -2.18
C SER A 337 -10.29 5.97 -0.99
N ILE A 338 -10.36 4.67 -1.26
CA ILE A 338 -9.96 3.65 -0.27
C ILE A 338 -8.59 3.10 -0.60
N ASN A 339 -7.76 2.93 0.43
CA ASN A 339 -6.50 2.22 0.38
C ASN A 339 -6.75 0.79 0.85
N TYR A 340 -6.97 -0.09 -0.13
CA TYR A 340 -7.52 -1.41 0.11
C TYR A 340 -6.41 -2.46 0.07
N PHE A 341 -6.21 -3.17 1.19
CA PHE A 341 -5.14 -4.15 1.30
C PHE A 341 -5.54 -5.47 0.64
N VAL A 342 -4.95 -5.71 -0.53
CA VAL A 342 -5.19 -6.89 -1.35
C VAL A 342 -4.48 -8.09 -0.76
N PHE A 343 -5.29 -9.08 -0.40
CA PHE A 343 -4.87 -10.38 0.09
C PHE A 343 -5.64 -11.44 -0.71
N PRO A 344 -4.99 -12.13 -1.66
CA PRO A 344 -5.58 -13.26 -2.38
C PRO A 344 -6.10 -14.32 -1.39
N GLY A 345 -7.39 -14.62 -1.48
CA GLY A 345 -8.17 -15.48 -0.60
C GLY A 345 -9.09 -14.73 0.34
N MET A 346 -8.82 -13.46 0.65
CA MET A 346 -9.70 -12.67 1.52
C MET A 346 -10.39 -11.59 0.71
N THR A 347 -9.61 -10.80 -0.03
CA THR A 347 -10.11 -9.68 -0.82
C THR A 347 -11.05 -10.12 -1.93
N ASP A 348 -10.82 -11.30 -2.49
CA ASP A 348 -11.55 -11.92 -3.61
C ASP A 348 -12.50 -13.05 -3.21
N SER A 349 -12.82 -13.15 -1.92
CA SER A 349 -13.94 -13.97 -1.45
C SER A 349 -15.29 -13.38 -1.92
N ILE A 350 -16.29 -14.24 -2.13
CA ILE A 350 -17.63 -13.79 -2.54
C ILE A 350 -18.24 -12.80 -1.53
N GLU A 351 -18.08 -13.06 -0.23
CA GLU A 351 -18.60 -12.20 0.83
C GLU A 351 -17.93 -10.82 0.84
N GLU A 352 -16.63 -10.78 0.59
CA GLU A 352 -15.88 -9.52 0.53
C GLU A 352 -16.26 -8.72 -0.72
N TYR A 353 -16.41 -9.38 -1.86
CA TYR A 353 -16.91 -8.76 -3.11
C TYR A 353 -18.28 -8.10 -2.89
N GLU A 354 -19.24 -8.81 -2.29
CA GLU A 354 -20.58 -8.25 -2.02
C GLU A 354 -20.53 -7.09 -1.01
N ALA A 355 -19.69 -7.20 0.03
CA ALA A 355 -19.50 -6.12 0.99
C ALA A 355 -18.88 -4.88 0.34
N LEU A 356 -17.89 -5.05 -0.54
CA LEU A 356 -17.24 -3.98 -1.27
C LEU A 356 -18.22 -3.27 -2.23
N ARG A 357 -19.02 -4.02 -2.98
CA ARG A 357 -20.08 -3.44 -3.85
C ARG A 357 -21.04 -2.56 -3.05
N LYS A 358 -21.50 -3.06 -1.91
CA LYS A 358 -22.38 -2.30 -1.01
C LYS A 358 -21.68 -1.03 -0.52
N PHE A 359 -20.42 -1.14 -0.08
CA PHE A 359 -19.63 0.00 0.37
C PHE A 359 -19.46 1.07 -0.73
N ILE A 360 -19.17 0.66 -1.97
CA ILE A 360 -19.06 1.57 -3.12
C ILE A 360 -20.38 2.30 -3.37
N ARG A 361 -21.50 1.56 -3.44
CA ARG A 361 -22.84 2.15 -3.65
C ARG A 361 -23.23 3.14 -2.56
N GLU A 362 -22.92 2.82 -1.30
CA GLU A 362 -23.27 3.66 -0.16
C GLU A 362 -22.43 4.93 -0.08
N THR A 363 -21.16 4.87 -0.47
CA THR A 363 -20.20 5.95 -0.24
C THR A 363 -19.96 6.83 -1.46
N ASP A 364 -20.26 6.34 -2.67
CA ASP A 364 -19.89 6.98 -3.94
C ASP A 364 -18.39 7.30 -4.01
N VAL A 365 -17.55 6.38 -3.50
CA VAL A 365 -16.09 6.53 -3.51
C VAL A 365 -15.57 6.68 -4.94
N ASN A 366 -14.60 7.57 -5.16
CA ASN A 366 -14.07 7.85 -6.49
C ASN A 366 -13.08 6.79 -6.96
N MET A 367 -12.33 6.19 -6.03
CA MET A 367 -11.16 5.40 -6.36
C MET A 367 -10.88 4.28 -5.36
N ILE A 368 -10.42 3.14 -5.87
CA ILE A 368 -9.80 2.08 -5.07
C ILE A 368 -8.30 2.07 -5.38
N GLN A 369 -7.49 2.20 -4.33
CA GLN A 369 -6.06 1.95 -4.38
C GLN A 369 -5.79 0.50 -3.97
N TRP A 370 -5.51 -0.37 -4.94
CA TRP A 370 -5.31 -1.81 -4.77
C TRP A 370 -3.88 -2.10 -4.28
N ARG A 371 -3.63 -1.91 -2.98
CA ARG A 371 -2.30 -2.08 -2.38
C ARG A 371 -2.07 -3.51 -1.94
N ASN A 372 -0.91 -4.08 -2.25
CA ASN A 372 -0.57 -5.40 -1.74
C ASN A 372 -0.49 -5.38 -0.21
N PHE A 373 -1.09 -6.39 0.44
CA PHE A 373 -1.03 -6.48 1.89
C PHE A 373 0.35 -6.99 2.32
N ASN A 374 1.10 -6.12 2.98
CA ASN A 374 2.42 -6.42 3.50
C ASN A 374 2.36 -7.07 4.89
N ILE A 375 2.09 -8.38 4.95
CA ILE A 375 1.96 -9.15 6.19
C ILE A 375 2.26 -10.62 5.94
N ASP A 376 2.78 -11.34 6.96
CA ASP A 376 2.90 -12.80 6.91
C ASP A 376 1.50 -13.43 6.69
N PRO A 377 1.29 -14.19 5.59
CA PRO A 377 -0.03 -14.71 5.24
C PRO A 377 -0.65 -15.64 6.28
N ASP A 378 0.13 -16.56 6.85
CA ASP A 378 -0.38 -17.53 7.82
C ASP A 378 -0.77 -16.81 9.11
N TRP A 379 0.14 -15.96 9.58
CA TRP A 379 -0.05 -15.20 10.81
C TRP A 379 -1.24 -14.24 10.73
N TYR A 380 -1.46 -13.60 9.58
CA TYR A 380 -2.62 -12.75 9.37
C TYR A 380 -3.92 -13.54 9.55
N LEU A 381 -4.09 -14.64 8.80
CA LEU A 381 -5.30 -15.46 8.82
C LEU A 381 -5.55 -16.05 10.22
N GLU A 382 -4.51 -16.51 10.92
CA GLU A 382 -4.61 -16.96 12.30
C GLU A 382 -5.08 -15.84 13.25
N LYS A 383 -4.48 -14.64 13.18
CA LYS A 383 -4.81 -13.54 14.09
C LYS A 383 -6.20 -12.94 13.86
N ILE A 384 -6.76 -13.10 12.66
CA ILE A 384 -8.15 -12.71 12.37
C ILE A 384 -9.15 -13.86 12.51
N ASP A 385 -8.70 -15.03 12.98
CA ASP A 385 -9.49 -16.23 13.25
C ASP A 385 -10.23 -16.76 11.99
N VAL A 386 -9.51 -16.84 10.87
CA VAL A 386 -10.05 -17.35 9.59
C VAL A 386 -9.43 -18.71 9.29
N ALA A 387 -10.15 -19.78 9.63
CA ALA A 387 -9.77 -21.15 9.30
C ALA A 387 -10.06 -21.52 7.84
N GLU A 388 -11.08 -20.92 7.24
CA GLU A 388 -11.47 -21.12 5.85
C GLU A 388 -11.86 -19.78 5.21
N THR A 389 -11.35 -19.53 4.01
CA THR A 389 -11.56 -18.27 3.29
C THR A 389 -12.86 -18.23 2.48
N GLY A 390 -13.51 -19.38 2.29
CA GLY A 390 -14.69 -19.52 1.43
C GLY A 390 -14.34 -19.58 -0.05
N GLU A 391 -15.37 -19.51 -0.90
CA GLU A 391 -15.20 -19.50 -2.35
C GLU A 391 -14.57 -18.16 -2.78
N CYS A 392 -13.50 -18.24 -3.58
CA CYS A 392 -12.77 -17.09 -4.09
C CYS A 392 -12.87 -17.04 -5.61
N MET A 393 -13.18 -15.86 -6.15
CA MET A 393 -13.29 -15.67 -7.61
C MET A 393 -11.95 -15.31 -8.27
N GLY A 394 -10.92 -14.97 -7.50
CA GLY A 394 -9.66 -14.45 -8.02
C GLY A 394 -9.66 -12.91 -8.04
N VAL A 395 -8.56 -12.32 -7.59
CA VAL A 395 -8.40 -10.85 -7.49
C VAL A 395 -8.63 -10.15 -8.82
N LYS A 396 -8.12 -10.70 -9.93
CA LYS A 396 -8.27 -10.10 -11.27
C LYS A 396 -9.74 -10.06 -11.70
N GLN A 397 -10.45 -11.18 -11.55
CA GLN A 397 -11.86 -11.28 -11.88
C GLN A 397 -12.70 -10.34 -11.00
N LEU A 398 -12.39 -10.25 -9.70
CA LEU A 398 -13.03 -9.28 -8.80
C LEU A 398 -12.88 -7.85 -9.32
N MET A 399 -11.67 -7.46 -9.70
CA MET A 399 -11.39 -6.12 -10.23
C MET A 399 -12.17 -5.85 -11.52
N GLU A 400 -12.24 -6.82 -12.43
CA GLU A 400 -13.01 -6.73 -13.67
C GLU A 400 -14.51 -6.53 -13.37
N LEU A 401 -15.10 -7.37 -12.52
CA LEU A 401 -16.52 -7.30 -12.16
C LEU A 401 -16.90 -6.00 -11.43
N ILE A 402 -16.05 -5.49 -10.55
CA ILE A 402 -16.26 -4.20 -9.89
C ILE A 402 -16.22 -3.06 -10.93
N GLN A 403 -15.28 -3.09 -11.88
CA GLN A 403 -15.16 -2.05 -12.90
C GLN A 403 -16.34 -2.07 -13.88
N GLU A 404 -16.85 -3.25 -14.23
CA GLU A 404 -18.04 -3.42 -15.07
C GLU A 404 -19.29 -2.83 -14.42
N GLU A 405 -19.47 -3.05 -13.11
CA GLU A 405 -20.62 -2.50 -12.38
C GLU A 405 -20.49 -1.00 -12.09
N PHE A 406 -19.28 -0.53 -11.79
CA PHE A 406 -19.00 0.85 -11.41
C PHE A 406 -18.03 1.50 -12.40
N PRO A 407 -18.45 1.81 -13.65
CA PRO A 407 -17.55 2.29 -14.70
C PRO A 407 -16.88 3.64 -14.41
N ASN A 408 -17.43 4.42 -13.48
CA ASN A 408 -16.86 5.70 -13.06
C ASN A 408 -15.83 5.55 -11.92
N LEU A 409 -15.80 4.41 -11.25
CA LEU A 409 -14.82 4.10 -10.21
C LEU A 409 -13.44 3.97 -10.85
N LYS A 410 -12.43 4.56 -10.22
CA LYS A 410 -11.05 4.54 -10.69
C LYS A 410 -10.21 3.55 -9.93
N TYR A 411 -9.30 2.89 -10.65
CA TYR A 411 -8.23 2.09 -10.06
C TYR A 411 -6.92 2.86 -10.17
N GLY A 412 -6.10 2.72 -9.14
CA GLY A 412 -4.74 3.24 -9.16
C GLY A 412 -3.98 2.84 -7.92
N TYR A 413 -2.84 3.46 -7.72
CA TYR A 413 -1.99 3.20 -6.56
C TYR A 413 -1.78 4.51 -5.82
N PHE A 414 -1.61 5.66 -6.49
CA PHE A 414 -1.21 6.90 -5.82
C PHE A 414 -2.36 7.88 -5.59
N ASN A 415 -2.13 8.86 -4.71
CA ASN A 415 -3.07 9.96 -4.53
C ASN A 415 -3.05 10.85 -5.78
N PRO A 416 -4.19 11.06 -6.46
CA PRO A 416 -4.21 11.87 -7.67
C PRO A 416 -4.03 13.36 -7.33
N PRO A 417 -3.33 14.15 -8.15
CA PRO A 417 -3.34 15.61 -8.09
C PRO A 417 -4.66 16.17 -8.61
N ILE A 418 -4.93 17.46 -8.41
CA ILE A 418 -6.19 18.11 -8.86
C ILE A 418 -6.46 17.89 -10.35
N GLU A 419 -5.42 17.93 -11.18
CA GLU A 419 -5.47 17.71 -12.63
C GLU A 419 -6.04 16.32 -12.92
N ARG A 420 -5.47 15.26 -12.33
CA ARG A 420 -5.99 13.89 -12.48
C ARG A 420 -7.35 13.67 -11.84
N MET A 421 -7.68 14.35 -10.74
CA MET A 421 -9.04 14.26 -10.18
C MET A 421 -10.09 14.75 -11.19
N ARG A 422 -9.74 15.66 -12.10
CA ARG A 422 -10.61 16.17 -13.17
C ARG A 422 -10.55 15.33 -14.43
N ASN A 423 -9.36 14.88 -14.82
CA ASN A 423 -9.11 14.11 -16.03
C ASN A 423 -8.17 12.92 -15.76
N TYR A 424 -8.72 11.89 -15.14
CA TYR A 424 -7.96 10.80 -14.53
C TYR A 424 -7.08 10.00 -15.51
N GLU A 425 -7.55 9.86 -16.75
CA GLU A 425 -6.94 9.03 -17.80
C GLU A 425 -5.90 9.76 -18.67
N ALA A 426 -5.65 11.05 -18.45
CA ALA A 426 -4.76 11.83 -19.32
C ALA A 426 -3.60 12.50 -18.58
N ASP A 427 -3.84 13.00 -17.36
CA ASP A 427 -2.92 13.92 -16.70
C ASP A 427 -1.88 13.20 -15.81
N PHE A 428 -1.25 12.16 -16.34
CA PHE A 428 -0.18 11.42 -15.65
C PHE A 428 1.09 12.27 -15.49
N ALA A 429 1.82 12.05 -14.39
CA ALA A 429 3.19 12.55 -14.30
C ALA A 429 4.03 11.97 -15.44
N HIS A 430 4.92 12.79 -15.99
CA HIS A 430 5.82 12.45 -17.10
C HIS A 430 7.28 12.77 -16.75
#